data_AF-A0A954F604-F1
#
_entry.id   AF-A0A954F604-F1
#
_cell.length_a   1.000
_cell.length_b   1.000
_cell.length_c   1.000
_cell.angle_alpha   90.00
_cell.angle_beta   90.00
_cell.angle_gamma   90.00
#
_symmetry.space_group_name_H-M   'P 1'
#
loop_
_entity.id
_entity.type
_entity.pdbx_description
1 polymer ?
#
loop_
_entity_poly.entity_id
_entity_poly.type
_entity_poly.pdbx_seq_one_letter_code
_entity_poly.pdbx_strand_id
1 'polypeptide(L)'
;MRIPLLSIALWCAISLSCHATGPGNDEGPASSRPNIILFLVDDLGWQDVSVPLADEETPFNRRYRTPNVEKLAQGGVTFTNAYAAAPVCTPTRTSIMTGRDPARTHITYWTLNKDKDTSAPHDSLLPPAWEVNGMAADQVTLPRQLAQAGYHTIHVGKAHFGAHGTAAADPLAIGFDVN
;
A
#
# COMPACT_ATOMS: atom_id res chain seq x y z
N MET A 1 12.44 -54.23 -20.28
CA MET A 1 12.15 -54.43 -18.85
C MET A 1 10.90 -53.63 -18.52
N ARG A 2 9.77 -54.30 -18.29
CA ARG A 2 8.43 -53.71 -18.15
C ARG A 2 8.21 -53.28 -16.69
N ILE A 3 7.87 -52.01 -16.47
CA ILE A 3 7.42 -51.50 -15.16
C ILE A 3 5.88 -51.46 -15.21
N PRO A 4 5.15 -52.19 -14.35
CA PRO A 4 3.69 -52.12 -14.34
C PRO A 4 3.21 -50.92 -13.51
N LEU A 5 2.26 -50.19 -14.07
CA LEU A 5 1.46 -49.15 -13.40
C LEU A 5 0.58 -49.79 -12.34
N LEU A 6 0.73 -49.38 -11.07
CA LEU A 6 -0.18 -49.73 -10.00
C LEU A 6 -1.26 -48.64 -9.88
N SER A 7 -2.48 -48.98 -10.28
CA SER A 7 -3.66 -48.15 -10.06
C SER A 7 -4.11 -48.29 -8.61
N ILE A 8 -3.99 -47.24 -7.81
CA ILE A 8 -4.62 -47.17 -6.48
C ILE A 8 -5.80 -46.21 -6.61
N ALA A 9 -6.99 -46.79 -6.78
CA ALA A 9 -8.25 -46.12 -6.49
C ALA A 9 -8.57 -46.37 -5.02
N LEU A 10 -8.75 -45.30 -4.24
CA LEU A 10 -9.36 -45.39 -2.91
C LEU A 10 -10.55 -44.42 -2.84
N TRP A 11 -11.72 -44.99 -2.64
CA TRP A 11 -13.02 -44.33 -2.50
C TRP A 11 -13.37 -44.14 -1.01
N CYS A 12 -14.14 -43.08 -0.73
CA CYS A 12 -14.97 -42.81 0.47
C CYS A 12 -14.23 -42.60 1.81
N ALA A 13 -14.62 -41.69 2.70
CA ALA A 13 -15.99 -41.26 3.00
C ALA A 13 -16.07 -39.79 3.48
N ILE A 14 -17.17 -39.14 3.10
CA ILE A 14 -17.66 -37.89 3.67
C ILE A 14 -18.30 -38.23 5.03
N SER A 15 -17.75 -37.71 6.13
CA SER A 15 -18.44 -37.67 7.43
C SER A 15 -18.89 -36.23 7.70
N LEU A 16 -20.17 -35.98 7.39
CA LEU A 16 -20.87 -34.76 7.74
C LEU A 16 -21.30 -34.86 9.22
N SER A 17 -20.53 -34.27 10.13
CA SER A 17 -20.95 -34.12 11.53
C SER A 17 -21.51 -32.72 11.75
N CYS A 18 -22.84 -32.58 11.67
CA CYS A 18 -23.56 -31.43 12.21
C CYS A 18 -23.46 -31.47 13.74
N HIS A 19 -22.67 -30.56 14.32
CA HIS A 19 -22.82 -30.20 15.73
C HIS A 19 -23.75 -28.98 15.82
N ALA A 20 -24.93 -29.20 16.40
CA ALA A 20 -25.80 -28.13 16.84
C ALA A 20 -25.23 -27.53 18.13
N THR A 21 -24.59 -26.37 18.04
CA THR A 21 -24.27 -25.51 19.18
C THR A 21 -25.46 -24.59 19.47
N GLY A 22 -25.76 -24.42 20.77
CA GLY A 22 -26.97 -23.76 21.30
C GLY A 22 -27.11 -22.27 20.95
N PRO A 23 -28.06 -21.55 21.58
CA PRO A 23 -28.36 -20.16 21.25
C PRO A 23 -27.24 -19.26 21.79
N GLY A 24 -26.13 -19.21 21.05
CA GLY A 24 -25.22 -18.08 21.08
C GLY A 24 -25.93 -16.91 20.43
N ASN A 25 -25.71 -15.71 20.97
CA ASN A 25 -26.05 -14.49 20.28
C ASN A 25 -25.22 -14.46 18.98
N ASP A 26 -25.79 -14.96 17.90
CA ASP A 26 -25.30 -14.76 16.55
C ASP A 26 -25.46 -13.27 16.25
N GLU A 27 -24.44 -12.48 16.60
CA GLU A 27 -24.12 -11.32 15.79
C GLU A 27 -23.93 -11.87 14.38
N GLY A 28 -24.97 -11.73 13.54
CA GLY A 28 -24.94 -12.15 12.15
C GLY A 28 -23.65 -11.68 11.49
N PRO A 29 -23.07 -12.47 10.56
CA PRO A 29 -21.69 -12.28 10.12
C PRO A 29 -21.47 -10.81 9.81
N ALA A 30 -20.61 -10.16 10.62
CA ALA A 30 -20.05 -8.86 10.29
C ALA A 30 -19.68 -8.93 8.81
N SER A 31 -20.14 -7.96 8.00
CA SER A 31 -19.87 -7.87 6.56
C SER A 31 -18.56 -8.58 6.24
N SER A 32 -18.62 -9.67 5.46
CA SER A 32 -17.46 -10.54 5.19
C SER A 32 -16.28 -9.82 4.54
N ARG A 33 -16.45 -8.52 4.26
CA ARG A 33 -15.49 -7.59 3.70
C ARG A 33 -15.08 -6.57 4.79
N PRO A 34 -13.80 -6.52 5.18
CA PRO A 34 -13.31 -5.56 6.18
C PRO A 34 -13.26 -4.15 5.61
N ASN A 35 -13.24 -3.13 6.47
CA ASN A 35 -12.88 -1.77 6.05
C ASN A 35 -11.35 -1.63 5.99
N ILE A 36 -10.83 -0.98 4.96
CA ILE A 36 -9.39 -0.78 4.76
C ILE A 36 -9.07 0.70 4.97
N ILE A 37 -8.19 1.00 5.93
CA ILE A 37 -7.74 2.36 6.23
C ILE A 37 -6.21 2.37 6.13
N LEU A 38 -5.67 3.19 5.22
CA LEU A 38 -4.24 3.39 5.05
C LEU A 38 -3.84 4.80 5.52
N PHE A 39 -3.06 4.86 6.60
CA PHE A 39 -2.39 6.09 7.01
C PHE A 39 -1.02 6.18 6.34
N LEU A 40 -0.83 7.20 5.49
CA LEU A 40 0.45 7.51 4.87
C LEU A 40 0.95 8.87 5.36
N VAL A 41 1.97 8.85 6.20
CA VAL A 41 2.55 10.07 6.79
C VAL A 41 3.68 10.58 5.90
N ASP A 42 3.71 11.89 5.64
CA ASP A 42 4.73 12.54 4.82
C ASP A 42 5.97 12.82 5.68
N ASP A 43 7.15 12.43 5.20
CA ASP A 43 8.46 12.67 5.82
C ASP A 43 8.61 12.21 7.29
N LEU A 44 7.93 11.11 7.67
CA LEU A 44 8.09 10.48 8.98
C LEU A 44 9.29 9.52 8.98
N GLY A 45 10.33 9.84 9.76
CA GLY A 45 11.47 8.95 9.98
C GLY A 45 11.14 7.81 10.95
N TRP A 46 11.92 6.73 10.89
CA TRP A 46 11.73 5.55 11.74
C TRP A 46 11.93 5.83 13.25
N GLN A 47 12.59 6.94 13.59
CA GLN A 47 12.82 7.41 14.97
C GLN A 47 11.79 8.47 15.42
N ASP A 48 10.87 8.89 14.55
CA ASP A 48 9.97 10.03 14.81
C ASP A 48 8.67 9.65 15.56
N VAL A 49 8.62 8.46 16.13
CA VAL A 49 7.52 7.97 16.95
C VAL A 49 8.03 7.39 18.26
N SER A 50 7.17 7.32 19.27
CA SER A 50 7.54 6.75 20.57
C SER A 50 7.70 5.23 20.57
N VAL A 51 7.18 4.54 19.55
CA VAL A 51 7.37 3.10 19.35
C VAL A 51 8.73 2.85 18.67
N PRO A 52 9.61 2.01 19.23
CA PRO A 52 10.85 1.62 18.54
C PRO A 52 10.52 0.82 17.28
N LEU A 53 10.91 1.34 16.10
CA LEU A 53 10.71 0.70 14.79
C LEU A 53 11.99 0.00 14.27
N ALA A 54 12.97 -0.23 15.14
CA ALA A 54 14.21 -0.96 14.88
C ALA A 54 14.55 -1.87 16.07
N ASP A 55 15.65 -2.60 15.98
CA ASP A 55 16.07 -3.56 17.02
C ASP A 55 16.38 -2.89 18.37
N GLU A 56 16.82 -1.62 18.34
CA GLU A 56 17.17 -0.86 19.54
C GLU A 56 16.30 0.40 19.68
N GLU A 57 15.92 0.68 20.94
CA GLU A 57 15.29 1.94 21.31
C GLU A 57 16.31 3.09 21.22
N THR A 58 15.89 4.21 20.64
CA THR A 58 16.69 5.43 20.51
C THR A 58 16.25 6.48 21.52
N PRO A 59 17.10 7.48 21.85
CA PRO A 59 16.67 8.61 22.69
C PRO A 59 15.46 9.38 22.12
N PHE A 60 15.24 9.33 20.80
CA PHE A 60 14.11 9.99 20.15
C PHE A 60 12.77 9.32 20.47
N ASN A 61 12.74 7.99 20.65
CA ASN A 61 11.53 7.28 21.06
C ASN A 61 11.03 7.75 22.45
N ARG A 62 11.92 8.20 23.33
CA ARG A 62 11.56 8.79 24.64
C ARG A 62 11.18 10.27 24.56
N ARG A 63 11.53 10.94 23.46
CA ARG A 63 11.27 12.38 23.25
C ARG A 63 9.89 12.61 22.66
N TYR A 64 9.52 11.86 21.63
CA TYR A 64 8.23 12.00 20.98
C TYR A 64 7.12 11.35 21.82
N ARG A 65 5.91 11.91 21.74
CA ARG A 65 4.73 11.42 22.46
C ARG A 65 3.65 11.07 21.47
N THR A 66 3.58 9.81 21.06
CA THR A 66 2.61 9.31 20.07
C THR A 66 1.71 8.22 20.66
N PRO A 67 0.85 8.55 21.64
CA PRO A 67 0.08 7.54 22.40
C PRO A 67 -0.90 6.74 21.55
N ASN A 68 -1.37 7.29 20.43
CA ASN A 68 -2.26 6.54 19.52
C ASN A 68 -1.47 5.56 18.62
N VAL A 69 -0.21 5.87 18.29
CA VAL A 69 0.69 4.93 17.60
C VAL A 69 1.08 3.79 18.53
N GLU A 70 1.36 4.10 19.82
CA GLU A 70 1.60 3.08 20.84
C GLU A 70 0.43 2.11 20.98
N LYS A 71 -0.81 2.63 21.06
CA LYS A 71 -2.03 1.80 21.10
C LYS A 71 -2.16 0.93 19.86
N LEU A 72 -1.90 1.48 18.67
CA LEU A 72 -1.97 0.73 17.42
C LEU A 72 -0.93 -0.41 17.39
N ALA A 73 0.30 -0.12 17.81
CA ALA A 73 1.38 -1.11 17.87
C ALA A 73 1.10 -2.22 18.91
N GLN A 74 0.51 -1.89 20.06
CA GLN A 74 0.14 -2.87 21.09
C GLN A 74 -0.98 -3.82 20.65
N GLY A 75 -1.90 -3.33 19.81
CA GLY A 75 -3.04 -4.11 19.30
C GLY A 75 -2.83 -4.75 17.94
N GLY A 76 -1.63 -4.63 17.36
CA GLY A 76 -1.37 -4.98 15.96
C GLY A 76 -0.01 -5.63 15.73
N VAL A 77 0.42 -5.57 14.47
CA VAL A 77 1.73 -6.06 14.04
C VAL A 77 2.61 -4.87 13.69
N THR A 78 3.80 -4.82 14.28
CA THR A 78 4.83 -3.82 13.98
C THR A 78 5.90 -4.44 13.10
N PHE A 79 6.18 -3.81 11.96
CA PHE A 79 7.27 -4.20 11.08
C PHE A 79 8.51 -3.34 11.39
N THR A 80 9.60 -3.96 11.81
CA THR A 80 10.91 -3.30 11.99
C THR A 80 11.72 -3.23 10.70
N ASN A 81 11.28 -3.95 9.67
CA ASN A 81 11.87 -3.99 8.33
C ASN A 81 10.79 -3.68 7.29
N ALA A 82 10.42 -2.41 7.16
CA ALA A 82 9.48 -1.90 6.17
C ALA A 82 10.12 -0.76 5.39
N TYR A 83 10.06 -0.83 4.05
CA TYR A 83 10.79 0.08 3.17
C TYR A 83 9.83 0.84 2.24
N ALA A 84 10.10 2.13 2.06
CA ALA A 84 9.50 2.88 0.98
C ALA A 84 10.12 2.46 -0.37
N ALA A 85 9.33 2.48 -1.44
CA ALA A 85 9.81 2.12 -2.78
C ALA A 85 10.88 3.09 -3.33
N ALA A 86 10.87 4.34 -2.84
CA ALA A 86 11.83 5.37 -3.23
C ALA A 86 12.03 6.39 -2.10
N PRO A 87 13.15 7.15 -2.11
CA PRO A 87 13.46 8.13 -1.06
C PRO A 87 12.68 9.45 -1.19
N VAL A 88 11.76 9.58 -2.15
CA VAL A 88 10.95 10.78 -2.37
C VAL A 88 9.48 10.45 -2.61
N CYS A 89 8.61 11.45 -2.47
CA CYS A 89 7.17 11.26 -2.32
C CYS A 89 6.44 10.69 -3.55
N THR A 90 6.53 11.29 -4.75
CA THR A 90 5.81 10.84 -5.96
C THR A 90 6.02 9.36 -6.30
N PRO A 91 7.26 8.83 -6.42
CA PRO A 91 7.49 7.42 -6.73
C PRO A 91 6.95 6.47 -5.65
N THR A 92 7.10 6.82 -4.36
CA THR A 92 6.55 6.02 -3.26
C THR A 92 5.03 5.97 -3.30
N ARG A 93 4.38 7.12 -3.48
CA ARG A 93 2.91 7.23 -3.56
C ARG A 93 2.37 6.49 -4.78
N THR A 94 3.03 6.61 -5.92
CA THR A 94 2.65 5.88 -7.14
C THR A 94 2.82 4.37 -6.94
N SER A 95 3.92 3.92 -6.35
CA SER A 95 4.14 2.51 -6.06
C SER A 95 3.07 1.93 -5.13
N ILE A 96 2.59 2.67 -4.14
CA ILE A 96 1.47 2.23 -3.28
C ILE A 96 0.18 2.10 -4.11
N MET A 97 -0.09 3.05 -5.01
CA MET A 97 -1.29 3.00 -5.85
C MET A 97 -1.23 1.90 -6.89
N THR A 98 -0.08 1.60 -7.51
CA THR A 98 0.00 0.67 -8.64
C THR A 98 0.56 -0.70 -8.26
N GLY A 99 1.18 -0.85 -7.09
CA GLY A 99 1.96 -2.04 -6.72
C GLY A 99 3.18 -2.27 -7.60
N ARG A 100 3.68 -1.23 -8.29
CA ARG A 100 4.78 -1.34 -9.26
C ARG A 100 6.00 -0.57 -8.78
N ASP A 101 7.16 -1.20 -8.91
CA ASP A 101 8.46 -0.60 -8.63
C ASP A 101 8.70 0.68 -9.48
N PRO A 102 9.34 1.72 -8.93
CA PRO A 102 9.71 2.94 -9.66
C PRO A 102 10.45 2.68 -10.98
N ALA A 103 11.32 1.67 -11.05
CA ALA A 103 12.02 1.31 -12.27
C ALA A 103 11.09 0.77 -13.37
N ARG A 104 9.93 0.20 -13.01
CA ARG A 104 8.92 -0.29 -13.97
C ARG A 104 7.93 0.77 -14.42
N THR A 105 7.78 1.84 -13.64
CA THR A 105 6.89 2.97 -13.98
C THR A 105 7.66 4.13 -14.60
N HIS A 106 8.99 4.11 -14.51
CA HIS A 106 9.87 5.22 -14.88
C HIS A 106 9.60 6.51 -14.09
N ILE A 107 8.80 6.46 -13.03
CA ILE A 107 8.59 7.58 -12.11
C ILE A 107 9.61 7.40 -11.00
N THR A 108 10.77 8.04 -11.12
CA THR A 108 11.91 7.83 -10.20
C THR A 108 12.24 9.06 -9.34
N TYR A 109 11.57 10.19 -9.58
CA TYR A 109 11.75 11.41 -8.81
C TYR A 109 10.42 12.16 -8.60
N TRP A 110 10.43 13.24 -7.81
CA TRP A 110 9.21 13.96 -7.48
C TRP A 110 8.79 14.92 -8.59
N THR A 111 7.49 15.12 -8.81
CA THR A 111 6.97 16.00 -9.87
C THR A 111 6.32 17.26 -9.28
N LEU A 112 6.08 18.30 -10.07
CA LEU A 112 5.30 19.46 -9.61
C LEU A 112 4.52 20.11 -10.73
N ASN A 113 5.22 20.57 -11.75
CA ASN A 113 4.62 21.25 -12.89
C ASN A 113 4.72 20.36 -14.12
N LYS A 114 3.64 20.32 -14.91
CA LYS A 114 3.60 19.54 -16.14
C LYS A 114 4.78 19.88 -17.06
N ASP A 115 5.40 18.83 -17.62
CA ASP A 115 6.52 18.88 -18.55
C ASP A 115 7.76 19.62 -17.98
N LYS A 116 7.91 19.65 -16.65
CA LYS A 116 9.07 20.21 -15.96
C LYS A 116 9.80 19.14 -15.16
N ASP A 117 11.05 18.91 -15.55
CA ASP A 117 11.98 18.11 -14.77
C ASP A 117 12.40 18.88 -13.51
N THR A 118 12.34 18.18 -12.37
CA THR A 118 12.67 18.69 -11.03
C THR A 118 14.04 18.23 -10.57
N SER A 119 14.73 17.39 -11.35
CA SER A 119 16.07 16.92 -11.04
C SER A 119 17.07 18.08 -10.98
N ALA A 120 17.98 17.99 -10.03
CA ALA A 120 19.05 18.96 -9.91
C ALA A 120 20.08 18.75 -11.03
N PRO A 121 20.55 19.81 -11.69
CA PRO A 121 21.65 19.69 -12.66
C PRO A 121 22.92 19.21 -11.96
N HIS A 122 23.74 18.45 -12.68
CA HIS A 122 25.04 18.00 -12.21
C HIS A 122 26.07 18.11 -13.33
N ASP A 123 27.29 18.57 -13.01
CA ASP A 123 28.30 18.91 -14.03
C ASP A 123 28.74 17.72 -14.89
N SER A 124 28.69 16.52 -14.34
CA SER A 124 29.15 15.28 -15.00
C SER A 124 28.08 14.20 -15.17
N LEU A 125 26.87 14.42 -14.65
CA LEU A 125 25.81 13.41 -14.66
C LEU A 125 24.54 14.00 -15.26
N LEU A 126 23.94 13.27 -16.19
CA LEU A 126 22.61 13.57 -16.68
C LEU A 126 21.58 12.78 -15.85
N PRO A 127 20.45 13.41 -15.48
CA PRO A 127 19.34 12.65 -14.91
C PRO A 127 18.88 11.59 -15.92
N PRO A 128 18.46 10.41 -15.47
CA PRO A 128 17.88 9.42 -16.37
C PRO A 128 16.61 9.98 -17.00
N ALA A 129 16.26 9.54 -18.21
CA ALA A 129 14.93 9.82 -18.74
C ALA A 129 13.88 9.15 -17.83
N TRP A 130 13.04 9.96 -17.22
CA TRP A 130 12.01 9.53 -16.27
C TRP A 130 10.68 10.22 -16.59
N GLU A 131 9.57 9.67 -16.12
CA GLU A 131 8.22 10.18 -16.35
C GLU A 131 7.97 11.43 -15.50
N VAL A 132 8.44 12.58 -16.00
CA VAL A 132 8.39 13.89 -15.31
C VAL A 132 6.99 14.33 -14.90
N ASN A 133 5.96 13.76 -15.52
CA ASN A 133 4.55 14.07 -15.28
C ASN A 133 3.90 13.19 -14.20
N GLY A 134 4.62 12.17 -13.70
CA GLY A 134 4.08 11.17 -12.78
C GLY A 134 3.20 10.13 -13.47
N MET A 135 2.23 9.59 -12.72
CA MET A 135 1.39 8.47 -13.16
C MET A 135 0.43 8.87 -14.30
N ALA A 136 0.27 7.99 -15.29
CA ALA A 136 -0.82 8.13 -16.25
C ALA A 136 -2.17 7.76 -15.61
N ALA A 137 -3.25 8.47 -15.97
CA ALA A 137 -4.56 8.22 -15.35
C ALA A 137 -5.21 6.91 -15.79
N ASP A 138 -4.73 6.24 -16.84
CA ASP A 138 -5.27 4.96 -17.33
C ASP A 138 -4.68 3.73 -16.62
N GLN A 139 -3.76 3.91 -15.67
CA GLN A 139 -3.14 2.81 -14.95
C GLN A 139 -4.15 2.02 -14.11
N VAL A 140 -3.83 0.74 -13.89
CA VAL A 140 -4.51 -0.07 -12.89
C VAL A 140 -4.02 0.36 -11.51
N THR A 141 -4.95 0.80 -10.66
CA THR A 141 -4.65 1.34 -9.34
C THR A 141 -5.43 0.61 -8.24
N LEU A 142 -4.90 0.64 -7.02
CA LEU A 142 -5.51 0.10 -5.80
C LEU A 142 -6.94 0.60 -5.59
N PRO A 143 -7.25 1.92 -5.65
CA PRO A 143 -8.64 2.37 -5.50
C PRO A 143 -9.56 1.82 -6.60
N ARG A 144 -9.13 1.69 -7.86
CA ARG A 144 -9.93 1.07 -8.92
C ARG A 144 -10.23 -0.40 -8.63
N GLN A 145 -9.22 -1.14 -8.18
CA GLN A 145 -9.37 -2.55 -7.84
C GLN A 145 -10.32 -2.74 -6.64
N LEU A 146 -10.22 -1.87 -5.63
CA LEU A 146 -11.13 -1.88 -4.48
C LEU A 146 -12.56 -1.51 -4.89
N ALA A 147 -12.74 -0.49 -5.75
CA ALA A 147 -14.06 -0.12 -6.28
C ALA A 147 -14.71 -1.27 -7.06
N GLN A 148 -13.94 -1.99 -7.89
CA GLN A 148 -14.41 -3.20 -8.58
C GLN A 148 -14.81 -4.32 -7.61
N ALA A 149 -14.15 -4.41 -6.46
CA ALA A 149 -14.51 -5.32 -5.38
C ALA A 149 -15.70 -4.82 -4.52
N GLY A 150 -16.32 -3.69 -4.88
CA GLY A 150 -17.49 -3.12 -4.20
C GLY A 150 -17.16 -2.32 -2.94
N TYR A 151 -15.95 -1.77 -2.84
CA TYR A 151 -15.61 -0.78 -1.81
C TYR A 151 -15.98 0.63 -2.29
N HIS A 152 -16.37 1.47 -1.33
CA HIS A 152 -16.36 2.92 -1.53
C HIS A 152 -15.00 3.47 -1.13
N THR A 153 -14.38 4.28 -2.00
CA THR A 153 -12.99 4.70 -1.86
C THR A 153 -12.87 6.20 -1.64
N ILE A 154 -12.15 6.60 -0.60
CA ILE A 154 -11.99 8.00 -0.19
C ILE A 154 -10.50 8.31 -0.08
N HIS A 155 -10.06 9.40 -0.70
CA HIS A 155 -8.74 9.99 -0.51
C HIS A 155 -8.85 11.26 0.34
N VAL A 156 -7.89 11.46 1.24
CA VAL A 156 -7.79 12.69 2.05
C VAL A 156 -6.32 13.08 2.18
N GLY A 157 -5.98 14.32 1.82
CA GLY A 157 -4.66 14.90 2.03
C GLY A 157 -3.82 14.99 0.75
N LYS A 158 -2.52 14.70 0.86
CA LYS A 158 -1.56 14.89 -0.25
C LYS A 158 -1.65 13.74 -1.26
N ALA A 159 -2.04 14.04 -2.48
CA ALA A 159 -2.08 13.08 -3.58
C ALA A 159 -0.68 12.84 -4.16
N HIS A 160 -0.14 13.85 -4.86
CA HIS A 160 1.20 13.84 -5.46
C HIS A 160 1.51 12.62 -6.36
N PHE A 161 0.48 12.11 -7.06
CA PHE A 161 0.60 11.02 -8.02
C PHE A 161 0.99 11.50 -9.44
N GLY A 162 0.71 12.76 -9.77
CA GLY A 162 1.04 13.40 -11.04
C GLY A 162 1.26 14.91 -10.88
N ALA A 163 1.87 15.52 -11.90
CA ALA A 163 2.17 16.95 -11.92
C ALA A 163 0.90 17.80 -12.03
N HIS A 164 0.91 19.03 -11.52
CA HIS A 164 -0.17 19.98 -11.75
C HIS A 164 -0.49 20.14 -13.24
N GLY A 165 -1.78 20.06 -13.59
CA GLY A 165 -2.26 20.10 -14.97
C GLY A 165 -2.25 18.73 -15.69
N THR A 166 -1.91 17.64 -14.99
CA THR A 166 -2.09 16.26 -15.46
C THR A 166 -3.34 15.65 -14.85
N ALA A 167 -3.90 14.63 -15.51
CA ALA A 167 -5.11 13.96 -15.01
C ALA A 167 -4.88 13.29 -13.64
N ALA A 168 -3.73 12.62 -13.45
CA ALA A 168 -3.44 11.93 -12.19
C ALA A 168 -3.11 12.86 -11.00
N ALA A 169 -3.03 14.18 -11.23
CA ALA A 169 -2.99 15.14 -10.13
C ALA A 169 -4.31 15.16 -9.33
N ASP A 170 -5.42 14.73 -9.95
CA ASP A 170 -6.71 14.54 -9.30
C ASP A 170 -6.91 13.06 -8.90
N PRO A 171 -6.95 12.74 -7.60
CA PRO A 171 -7.30 11.41 -7.08
C PRO A 171 -8.57 10.80 -7.68
N LEU A 172 -9.58 11.60 -8.06
CA LEU A 172 -10.78 11.08 -8.71
C LEU A 172 -10.46 10.42 -10.06
N ALA A 173 -9.54 11.01 -10.83
CA ALA A 173 -9.14 10.49 -12.13
C ALA A 173 -8.42 9.12 -12.02
N ILE A 174 -7.83 8.82 -10.86
CA ILE A 174 -7.13 7.54 -10.63
C ILE A 174 -8.00 6.51 -9.90
N GLY A 175 -9.28 6.80 -9.69
CA GLY A 175 -10.31 5.86 -9.26
C GLY A 175 -10.76 5.96 -7.81
N PHE A 176 -10.44 7.04 -7.09
CA PHE A 176 -11.14 7.35 -5.85
C PHE A 176 -12.54 7.91 -6.14
N ASP A 177 -13.51 7.60 -5.29
CA ASP A 177 -14.88 8.15 -5.42
C ASP A 177 -14.98 9.55 -4.80
N VAL A 178 -14.14 9.84 -3.82
CA VAL A 178 -14.12 11.11 -3.07
C VAL A 178 -12.67 11.60 -2.89
N ASN A 179 -12.46 12.91 -3.05
CA ASN A 179 -11.20 13.60 -2.87
C ASN A 179 -11.40 15.01 -2.28
#